data_AF-A0A9E0KYH2-F1
#
_entry.id   AF-A0A9E0KYH2-F1
#
_cell.length_a   1.000
_cell.length_b   1.000
_cell.length_c   1.000
_cell.angle_alpha   90.00
_cell.angle_beta   90.00
_cell.angle_gamma   90.00
#
_symmetry.space_group_name_H-M   'P 1'
#
loop_
_entity.id
_entity.type
_entity.pdbx_description
1 polymer ?
#
loop_
_entity_poly.entity_id
_entity_poly.type
_entity_poly.pdbx_seq_one_letter_code
_entity_poly.pdbx_strand_id
1 'polypeptide(L)'
;MQAFYALIDRLDRSQGEDRTALEAMLWDTFGINACVLAMDMSGFSRTVRAEGIVGYLARIRRMQQVSTPIVVAAGGEVVKYTADNLMAVFETAAQALLAAQEIRSACLSMREPLDVSIGLACGRFLYVPHTDCFGDPVNVAFKLAEDIAGNGEILATDGVLAELAYELEEADWQHSDMSGLRLRFAPLR
;
A
#
# COMPACT_ATOMS: atom_id res chain seq x y z
N MET A 1 1.42 13.23 -13.93
CA MET A 1 0.45 14.11 -13.22
C MET A 1 -0.45 14.95 -14.13
N GLN A 2 0.07 15.87 -14.97
CA GLN A 2 -0.77 16.83 -15.73
C GLN A 2 -1.75 16.16 -16.71
N ALA A 3 -1.33 15.11 -17.43
CA ALA A 3 -2.19 14.40 -18.39
C ALA A 3 -3.39 13.69 -17.71
N PHE A 4 -3.17 13.07 -16.55
CA PHE A 4 -4.21 12.39 -15.78
C PHE A 4 -5.30 13.37 -15.35
N TYR A 5 -4.92 14.46 -14.66
CA TYR A 5 -5.90 15.44 -14.19
C TYR A 5 -6.58 16.19 -15.32
N ALA A 6 -5.90 16.42 -16.45
CA ALA A 6 -6.56 16.99 -17.63
C ALA A 6 -7.69 16.08 -18.17
N LEU A 7 -7.54 14.76 -18.12
CA LEU A 7 -8.60 13.82 -18.50
C LEU A 7 -9.72 13.77 -17.45
N ILE A 8 -9.38 13.81 -16.16
CA ILE A 8 -10.37 13.89 -15.07
C ILE A 8 -11.19 15.19 -15.18
N ASP A 9 -10.55 16.34 -15.38
CA ASP A 9 -11.22 17.64 -15.53
C ASP A 9 -12.17 17.69 -16.73
N ARG A 10 -11.83 16.96 -17.81
CA ARG A 10 -12.70 16.78 -18.97
C ARG A 10 -13.85 15.83 -18.67
N LEU A 11 -13.57 14.72 -17.98
CA LEU A 11 -14.57 13.73 -17.58
C LEU A 11 -15.66 14.36 -16.70
N ASP A 12 -15.27 15.19 -15.73
CA ASP A 12 -16.17 15.87 -14.80
C ASP A 12 -17.19 16.77 -15.53
N ARG A 13 -16.76 17.40 -16.63
CA ARG A 13 -17.60 18.29 -17.46
C ARG A 13 -18.37 17.55 -18.56
N SER A 14 -18.13 16.25 -18.74
CA SER A 14 -18.71 15.44 -19.82
C SER A 14 -19.92 14.62 -19.36
N GLN A 15 -20.82 14.29 -20.28
CA GLN A 15 -22.00 13.46 -20.01
C GLN A 15 -22.21 12.41 -21.11
N GLY A 16 -23.06 11.42 -20.86
CA GLY A 16 -23.45 10.41 -21.86
C GLY A 16 -22.26 9.64 -22.44
N GLU A 17 -22.24 9.52 -23.77
CA GLU A 17 -21.23 8.74 -24.51
C GLU A 17 -19.83 9.32 -24.36
N ASP A 18 -19.68 10.65 -24.35
CA ASP A 18 -18.38 11.32 -24.18
C ASP A 18 -17.76 10.99 -22.82
N ARG A 19 -18.58 10.96 -21.76
CA ARG A 19 -18.13 10.56 -20.43
C ARG A 19 -17.65 9.11 -20.43
N THR A 20 -18.42 8.22 -21.03
CA THR A 20 -18.08 6.79 -21.12
C THR A 20 -16.77 6.57 -21.88
N ALA A 21 -16.56 7.30 -22.98
CA ALA A 21 -15.33 7.23 -23.77
C ALA A 21 -14.10 7.74 -22.98
N LEU A 22 -14.26 8.81 -22.20
CA LEU A 22 -13.19 9.34 -21.33
C LEU A 22 -12.86 8.39 -20.17
N GLU A 23 -13.87 7.76 -19.56
CA GLU A 23 -13.67 6.72 -18.55
C GLU A 23 -12.88 5.54 -19.12
N ALA A 24 -13.24 5.07 -20.32
CA ALA A 24 -12.50 4.01 -21.01
C ALA A 24 -11.05 4.43 -21.30
N MET A 25 -10.83 5.66 -21.78
CA MET A 25 -9.49 6.19 -22.05
C MET A 25 -8.62 6.28 -20.79
N LEU A 26 -9.19 6.69 -19.65
CA LEU A 26 -8.48 6.73 -18.37
C LEU A 26 -8.03 5.32 -17.96
N TRP A 27 -8.93 4.34 -18.09
CA TRP A 27 -8.62 2.95 -17.76
C TRP A 27 -7.63 2.29 -18.73
N ASP A 28 -7.65 2.65 -20.01
CA ASP A 28 -6.71 2.16 -21.01
C ASP A 28 -5.30 2.76 -20.80
N THR A 29 -5.25 4.03 -20.40
CA THR A 29 -3.97 4.76 -20.24
C THR A 29 -3.30 4.51 -18.89
N PHE A 30 -4.08 4.44 -17.81
CA PHE A 30 -3.56 4.40 -16.43
C PHE A 30 -3.98 3.14 -15.67
N GLY A 31 -4.90 2.34 -16.21
CA GLY A 31 -5.36 1.13 -15.54
C GLY A 31 -4.33 0.03 -15.60
N ILE A 32 -3.95 -0.50 -14.43
CA ILE A 32 -3.09 -1.67 -14.30
C ILE A 32 -3.76 -2.71 -13.40
N ASN A 33 -3.34 -3.97 -13.54
CA ASN A 33 -3.63 -5.01 -12.57
C ASN A 33 -2.32 -5.41 -11.91
N ALA A 34 -2.19 -5.12 -10.61
CA ALA A 34 -0.92 -5.17 -9.89
C ALA A 34 -1.19 -5.29 -8.39
N CYS A 35 -0.12 -5.33 -7.59
CA CYS A 35 -0.17 -5.40 -6.14
C CYS A 35 0.35 -4.12 -5.49
N VAL A 36 -0.38 -3.64 -4.49
CA VAL A 36 -0.04 -2.48 -3.67
C VAL A 36 0.45 -2.97 -2.31
N LEU A 37 1.59 -2.43 -1.88
CA LEU A 37 2.09 -2.51 -0.52
C LEU A 37 1.90 -1.13 0.12
N ALA A 38 1.06 -1.07 1.14
CA ALA A 38 1.00 0.07 2.04
C ALA A 38 1.73 -0.31 3.33
N MET A 39 2.49 0.63 3.89
CA MET A 39 3.14 0.45 5.18
C MET A 39 2.99 1.73 6.00
N ASP A 40 2.75 1.56 7.30
CA ASP A 40 2.67 2.62 8.29
C ASP A 40 3.70 2.39 9.41
N MET A 41 4.14 3.46 10.08
CA MET A 41 4.99 3.40 11.27
C MET A 41 4.17 3.60 12.53
N SER A 42 4.28 2.69 13.49
CA SER A 42 3.55 2.87 14.73
C SER A 42 4.25 3.82 15.73
N GLY A 43 3.45 4.42 16.61
CA GLY A 43 3.96 5.15 17.77
C GLY A 43 4.37 6.61 17.55
N PHE A 44 3.78 7.29 16.55
CA PHE A 44 3.92 8.74 16.32
C PHE A 44 3.81 9.54 17.64
N SER A 45 2.65 9.49 18.31
CA SER A 45 2.37 10.33 19.48
C SER A 45 3.29 10.03 20.66
N ARG A 46 3.67 8.76 20.83
CA ARG A 46 4.57 8.32 21.89
C ARG A 46 5.98 8.87 21.67
N THR A 47 6.48 8.75 20.44
CA THR A 47 7.84 9.17 20.08
C THR A 47 7.98 10.68 20.12
N VAL A 48 7.02 11.42 19.54
CA VAL A 48 7.07 12.89 19.55
C VAL A 48 7.06 13.46 20.97
N ARG A 49 6.33 12.82 21.91
CA ARG A 49 6.35 13.23 23.33
C ARG A 49 7.69 12.96 24.01
N ALA A 50 8.38 11.88 23.64
CA ALA A 50 9.63 11.47 24.26
C ALA A 50 10.87 12.17 23.65
N GLU A 51 10.90 12.33 22.33
CA GLU A 51 12.08 12.73 21.56
C GLU A 51 11.89 14.04 20.78
N GLY A 52 10.67 14.60 20.80
CA GLY A 52 10.29 15.74 19.99
C GLY A 52 10.12 15.40 18.51
N ILE A 53 9.66 16.38 17.74
CA ILE A 53 9.36 16.21 16.31
C ILE A 53 10.61 15.88 15.48
N VAL A 54 11.77 16.41 15.83
CA VAL A 54 13.03 16.17 15.11
C VAL A 54 13.49 14.72 15.24
N GLY A 55 13.39 14.13 16.44
CA GLY A 55 13.73 12.71 16.65
C GLY A 55 12.82 11.79 15.83
N TYR A 56 11.52 12.10 15.79
CA TYR A 56 10.56 11.34 14.99
C TYR A 56 10.81 11.45 13.48
N LEU A 57 11.12 12.64 12.96
CA LEU A 57 11.52 12.83 11.55
C LEU A 57 12.78 12.03 11.19
N ALA A 58 13.73 11.91 12.12
CA ALA A 58 14.90 11.06 11.93
C ALA A 58 14.57 9.57 11.86
N ARG A 59 13.52 9.10 12.56
CA ARG A 59 13.03 7.71 12.45
C ARG A 59 12.33 7.47 11.11
N ILE A 60 11.48 8.40 10.66
CA ILE A 60 10.89 8.36 9.31
C ILE A 60 11.99 8.25 8.26
N ARG A 61 13.02 9.09 8.35
CA ARG A 61 14.10 9.08 7.35
C ARG A 61 14.84 7.75 7.32
N ARG A 62 15.08 7.12 8.47
CA ARG A 62 15.70 5.79 8.58
C ARG A 62 14.84 4.71 7.92
N MET A 63 13.54 4.71 8.19
CA MET A 63 12.59 3.80 7.54
C MET A 63 12.64 3.96 6.02
N GLN A 64 12.62 5.19 5.50
CA GLN A 64 12.67 5.44 4.05
C GLN A 64 13.96 4.91 3.42
N GLN A 65 15.10 5.13 4.07
CA GLN A 65 16.41 4.68 3.60
C GLN A 65 16.53 3.14 3.55
N VAL A 66 15.82 2.43 4.41
CA VAL A 66 15.82 0.97 4.45
C VAL A 66 14.78 0.38 3.49
N SER A 67 13.57 0.95 3.44
CA SER A 67 12.49 0.39 2.62
C SER A 67 12.68 0.59 1.13
N THR A 68 13.15 1.75 0.66
CA THR A 68 13.35 2.02 -0.78
C THR A 68 14.22 0.96 -1.48
N PRO A 69 15.46 0.64 -1.03
CA PRO A 69 16.28 -0.33 -1.71
C PRO A 69 15.68 -1.75 -1.70
N ILE A 70 14.93 -2.11 -0.66
CA ILE A 70 14.27 -3.42 -0.56
C ILE A 70 13.13 -3.52 -1.59
N VAL A 71 12.30 -2.48 -1.70
CA VAL A 71 11.24 -2.41 -2.73
C VAL A 71 11.83 -2.58 -4.12
N VAL A 72 12.89 -1.82 -4.44
CA VAL A 72 13.55 -1.89 -5.75
C VAL A 72 14.19 -3.26 -6.00
N ALA A 73 14.85 -3.84 -5.00
CA ALA A 73 15.49 -5.16 -5.12
C ALA A 73 14.48 -6.29 -5.37
N ALA A 74 13.26 -6.17 -4.83
CA ALA A 74 12.16 -7.08 -5.08
C ALA A 74 11.46 -6.84 -6.44
N GLY A 75 11.91 -5.86 -7.23
CA GLY A 75 11.34 -5.53 -8.54
C GLY A 75 10.12 -4.61 -8.47
N GLY A 76 9.85 -3.99 -7.33
CA GLY A 76 8.78 -3.01 -7.17
C GLY A 76 9.23 -1.57 -7.37
N GLU A 77 8.25 -0.68 -7.28
CA GLU A 77 8.45 0.76 -7.35
C GLU A 77 7.90 1.44 -6.09
N VAL A 78 8.69 2.30 -5.47
CA VAL A 78 8.18 3.24 -4.46
C VAL A 78 7.44 4.35 -5.18
N VAL A 79 6.11 4.39 -5.05
CA VAL A 79 5.26 5.42 -5.67
C VAL A 79 5.42 6.74 -4.94
N LYS A 80 5.25 6.73 -3.61
CA LYS A 80 5.47 7.90 -2.76
C LYS A 80 5.62 7.52 -1.29
N TYR A 81 6.19 8.46 -0.54
CA TYR A 81 6.05 8.52 0.91
C TYR A 81 5.12 9.68 1.28
N THR A 82 4.18 9.44 2.19
CA THR A 82 3.34 10.47 2.78
C THR A 82 3.58 10.45 4.28
N ALA A 83 4.39 11.41 4.78
CA ALA A 83 4.91 11.36 6.14
C ALA A 83 5.66 10.03 6.42
N ASP A 84 5.17 9.23 7.35
CA ASP A 84 5.65 7.91 7.73
C ASP A 84 5.09 6.77 6.87
N ASN A 85 4.14 7.05 5.97
CA ASN A 85 3.52 6.01 5.17
C ASN A 85 4.30 5.79 3.88
N LEU A 86 4.48 4.52 3.52
CA LEU A 86 5.02 4.09 2.23
C LEU A 86 3.89 3.54 1.36
N MET A 87 3.86 3.93 0.09
CA MET A 87 3.14 3.22 -0.96
C MET A 87 4.11 2.71 -2.00
N ALA A 88 4.09 1.41 -2.22
CA ALA A 88 4.84 0.74 -3.27
C ALA A 88 3.93 -0.14 -4.14
N VAL A 89 4.31 -0.31 -5.40
CA VAL A 89 3.59 -1.14 -6.38
C VAL A 89 4.51 -2.22 -6.92
N PHE A 90 3.94 -3.42 -7.11
CA PHE A 90 4.61 -4.60 -7.62
C PHE A 90 3.76 -5.25 -8.70
N GLU A 91 4.40 -5.91 -9.67
CA GLU A 91 3.69 -6.65 -10.71
C GLU A 91 2.98 -7.89 -10.15
N THR A 92 3.55 -8.51 -9.11
CA THR A 92 3.04 -9.75 -8.53
C THR A 92 2.96 -9.71 -7.00
N ALA A 93 2.08 -10.55 -6.45
CA ALA A 93 1.89 -10.74 -5.01
C ALA A 93 3.16 -11.28 -4.34
N ALA A 94 3.91 -12.14 -5.03
CA ALA A 94 5.15 -12.73 -4.51
C ALA A 94 6.24 -11.68 -4.29
N GLN A 95 6.39 -10.73 -5.22
CA GLN A 95 7.33 -9.62 -5.08
C GLN A 95 6.93 -8.70 -3.91
N ALA A 96 5.64 -8.36 -3.81
CA ALA A 96 5.11 -7.55 -2.74
C ALA A 96 5.33 -8.20 -1.35
N LEU A 97 5.06 -9.50 -1.23
CA LEU A 97 5.28 -10.25 0.01
C LEU A 97 6.76 -10.31 0.39
N LEU A 98 7.64 -10.60 -0.58
CA LEU A 98 9.08 -10.64 -0.35
C LEU A 98 9.58 -9.29 0.18
N ALA A 99 9.18 -8.19 -0.46
CA ALA A 99 9.54 -6.85 0.01
C ALA A 99 9.00 -6.58 1.42
N ALA A 100 7.75 -6.95 1.70
CA ALA A 100 7.14 -6.75 3.01
C ALA A 100 7.89 -7.47 4.13
N GLN A 101 8.24 -8.75 3.92
CA GLN A 101 8.97 -9.56 4.88
C GLN A 101 10.38 -9.00 5.14
N GLU A 102 11.10 -8.61 4.09
CA GLU A 102 12.44 -8.02 4.18
C GLU A 102 12.42 -6.65 4.86
N ILE A 103 11.45 -5.78 4.53
CA ILE A 103 11.29 -4.48 5.19
C ILE A 103 11.05 -4.67 6.69
N ARG A 104 10.10 -5.54 7.06
CA ARG A 104 9.80 -5.84 8.47
C ARG A 104 11.05 -6.35 9.19
N SER A 105 11.75 -7.31 8.60
CA SER A 105 12.97 -7.89 9.17
C SER A 105 14.06 -6.84 9.37
N ALA A 106 14.31 -6.00 8.37
CA ALA A 106 15.32 -4.96 8.42
C ALA A 106 14.98 -3.87 9.46
N CYS A 107 13.70 -3.48 9.56
CA CYS A 107 13.22 -2.51 10.54
C CYS A 107 13.34 -3.03 11.98
N LEU A 108 13.05 -4.31 12.23
CA LEU A 108 13.19 -4.93 13.55
C LEU A 108 14.66 -5.15 13.95
N SER A 109 15.55 -5.35 12.98
CA SER A 109 16.97 -5.63 13.21
C SER A 109 17.82 -4.36 13.45
N MET A 110 17.22 -3.16 13.37
CA MET A 110 17.93 -1.91 13.63
C MET A 110 18.34 -1.79 15.10
N ARG A 111 19.41 -1.04 15.38
CA ARG A 111 19.82 -0.70 16.76
C ARG A 111 18.68 -0.07 17.58
N GLU A 112 17.90 0.77 16.92
CA GLU A 112 16.64 1.30 17.42
C GLU A 112 15.52 0.74 16.51
N PRO A 113 14.88 -0.37 16.92
CA PRO A 113 13.86 -1.02 16.10
C PRO A 113 12.72 -0.07 15.72
N LEU A 114 12.21 -0.28 14.52
CA LEU A 114 11.02 0.41 14.01
C LEU A 114 9.91 -0.61 13.88
N ASP A 115 8.81 -0.37 14.59
CA ASP A 115 7.58 -1.13 14.41
C ASP A 115 6.88 -0.60 13.16
N VAL A 116 6.67 -1.48 12.18
CA VAL A 116 5.95 -1.18 10.95
C VAL A 116 4.79 -2.17 10.79
N SER A 117 3.66 -1.68 10.31
CA SER A 117 2.51 -2.48 9.92
C SER A 117 2.37 -2.43 8.40
N ILE A 118 2.05 -3.56 7.77
CA ILE A 118 2.04 -3.69 6.31
C ILE A 118 0.73 -4.29 5.83
N GLY A 119 0.13 -3.67 4.83
CA GLY A 119 -1.06 -4.14 4.13
C GLY A 119 -0.76 -4.42 2.67
N LEU A 120 -1.16 -5.59 2.19
CA LEU A 120 -1.02 -6.03 0.80
C LEU A 120 -2.39 -6.22 0.16
N ALA A 121 -2.57 -5.69 -1.04
CA ALA A 121 -3.75 -5.93 -1.85
C ALA A 121 -3.39 -5.97 -3.34
N CYS A 122 -3.97 -6.93 -4.08
CA CYS A 122 -3.81 -7.03 -5.53
C CYS A 122 -5.15 -6.81 -6.24
N GLY A 123 -5.10 -6.23 -7.43
CA GLY A 123 -6.26 -6.02 -8.26
C GLY A 123 -6.09 -4.88 -9.24
N ARG A 124 -7.20 -4.46 -9.85
CA ARG A 124 -7.21 -3.40 -10.85
C ARG A 124 -7.33 -2.02 -10.21
N PHE A 125 -6.42 -1.10 -10.54
CA PHE A 125 -6.44 0.28 -10.09
C PHE A 125 -5.82 1.22 -11.13
N LEU A 126 -6.01 2.53 -10.96
CA LEU A 126 -5.38 3.56 -11.77
C LEU A 126 -4.02 3.91 -11.18
N TYR A 127 -2.96 3.78 -11.96
CA TYR A 127 -1.61 4.14 -11.59
C TYR A 127 -1.16 5.38 -12.35
N VAL A 128 -0.77 6.43 -11.62
CA VAL A 128 -0.16 7.63 -12.17
C VAL A 128 1.33 7.58 -11.83
N PRO A 129 2.21 7.32 -12.82
CA PRO A 129 3.62 7.04 -12.57
C PRO A 129 4.32 8.06 -11.66
N HIS A 130 5.05 7.53 -10.67
CA HIS A 130 5.80 8.32 -9.67
C HIS A 130 4.97 9.39 -8.94
N THR A 131 3.64 9.28 -8.94
CA THR A 131 2.74 10.29 -8.38
C THR A 131 1.77 9.68 -7.39
N ASP A 132 0.90 8.78 -7.84
CA ASP A 132 -0.17 8.25 -7.00
C ASP A 132 -0.83 6.99 -7.59
N CYS A 133 -1.62 6.31 -6.75
CA CYS A 133 -2.48 5.20 -7.15
C CYS A 133 -3.90 5.44 -6.65
N PHE A 134 -4.90 5.09 -7.46
CA PHE A 134 -6.31 5.26 -7.13
C PHE A 134 -7.10 3.99 -7.44
N GLY A 135 -7.73 3.41 -6.43
CA GLY A 135 -8.59 2.25 -6.60
C GLY A 135 -8.84 1.53 -5.29
N ASP A 136 -9.73 0.55 -5.33
CA ASP A 136 -10.09 -0.25 -4.17
C ASP A 136 -8.87 -0.99 -3.56
N PRO A 137 -7.98 -1.65 -4.35
CA PRO A 137 -6.79 -2.28 -3.78
C PRO A 137 -5.90 -1.32 -2.99
N VAL A 138 -5.76 -0.07 -3.47
CA VAL A 138 -4.97 0.98 -2.78
C VAL A 138 -5.62 1.30 -1.43
N ASN A 139 -6.92 1.59 -1.43
CA ASN A 139 -7.66 1.93 -0.20
C ASN A 139 -7.62 0.79 0.82
N VAL A 140 -7.79 -0.45 0.37
CA VAL A 140 -7.77 -1.63 1.24
C VAL A 140 -6.38 -1.85 1.82
N ALA A 141 -5.31 -1.77 1.01
CA ALA A 141 -3.95 -1.91 1.50
C ALA A 141 -3.63 -0.91 2.62
N PHE A 142 -4.02 0.36 2.45
CA PHE A 142 -3.82 1.38 3.50
C PHE A 142 -4.64 1.11 4.75
N LYS A 143 -5.92 0.72 4.63
CA LYS A 143 -6.74 0.32 5.79
C LYS A 143 -6.16 -0.87 6.54
N LEU A 144 -5.62 -1.86 5.82
CA LEU A 144 -4.95 -2.98 6.44
C LEU A 144 -3.72 -2.51 7.23
N ALA A 145 -2.89 -1.63 6.65
CA ALA A 145 -1.66 -1.14 7.29
C ALA A 145 -1.92 -0.21 8.48
N GLU A 146 -2.84 0.76 8.36
CA GLU A 146 -3.03 1.84 9.33
C GLU A 146 -4.01 1.45 10.45
N ASP A 147 -5.11 0.77 10.12
CA ASP A 147 -6.24 0.59 11.04
C ASP A 147 -6.31 -0.81 11.67
N ILE A 148 -5.77 -1.84 11.00
CA ILE A 148 -5.99 -3.24 11.38
C ILE A 148 -4.70 -3.92 11.83
N ALA A 149 -3.64 -3.84 11.03
CA ALA A 149 -2.40 -4.54 11.30
C ALA A 149 -1.76 -4.05 12.61
N GLY A 150 -1.44 -5.00 13.47
CA GLY A 150 -0.62 -4.76 14.65
C GLY A 150 0.85 -4.47 14.31
N ASN A 151 1.63 -4.12 15.35
CA ASN A 151 3.07 -3.89 15.21
C ASN A 151 3.78 -5.12 14.61
N GLY A 152 4.42 -4.96 13.46
CA GLY A 152 5.15 -6.03 12.78
C GLY A 152 4.25 -6.99 12.01
N GLU A 153 2.95 -6.75 11.91
CA GLU A 153 2.05 -7.60 11.14
C GLU A 153 2.10 -7.26 9.65
N ILE A 154 1.99 -8.31 8.82
CA ILE A 154 1.74 -8.21 7.39
C ILE A 154 0.36 -8.81 7.16
N LEU A 155 -0.58 -8.03 6.67
CA LEU A 155 -1.93 -8.48 6.33
C LEU A 155 -2.11 -8.46 4.82
N ALA A 156 -2.82 -9.45 4.29
CA ALA A 156 -3.06 -9.58 2.86
C ALA A 156 -4.53 -9.88 2.57
N THR A 157 -5.05 -9.29 1.49
CA THR A 157 -6.40 -9.59 0.99
C THR A 157 -6.48 -10.96 0.34
N ASP A 158 -7.72 -11.40 0.09
CA ASP A 158 -7.99 -12.60 -0.68
C ASP A 158 -7.38 -12.63 -2.08
N GLY A 159 -7.38 -11.50 -2.78
CA GLY A 159 -6.73 -11.37 -4.09
C GLY A 159 -5.23 -11.69 -4.05
N VAL A 160 -4.52 -11.25 -3.01
CA VAL A 160 -3.09 -11.55 -2.82
C VAL A 160 -2.90 -13.05 -2.58
N LEU A 161 -3.68 -13.64 -1.68
CA LEU A 161 -3.55 -15.04 -1.29
C LEU A 161 -3.91 -16.00 -2.43
N ALA A 162 -4.90 -15.63 -3.24
CA ALA A 162 -5.27 -16.36 -4.45
C ALA A 162 -4.12 -16.36 -5.48
N GLU A 163 -3.45 -15.22 -5.69
CA GLU A 163 -2.31 -15.14 -6.60
C GLU A 163 -1.10 -15.93 -6.10
N LEU A 164 -0.88 -15.94 -4.78
CA LEU A 164 0.17 -16.74 -4.12
C LEU A 164 -0.15 -18.25 -4.07
N ALA A 165 -1.36 -18.66 -4.47
CA ALA A 165 -1.87 -20.02 -4.28
C ALA A 165 -1.76 -20.50 -2.81
N TYR A 166 -1.98 -19.59 -1.86
CA TYR A 166 -2.05 -19.93 -0.44
C TYR A 166 -3.40 -20.57 -0.14
N GLU A 167 -3.38 -21.79 0.39
CA GLU A 167 -4.56 -22.43 0.96
C GLU A 167 -4.64 -22.09 2.44
N LEU A 168 -5.65 -21.32 2.82
CA LEU A 168 -5.97 -21.01 4.21
C LEU A 168 -7.29 -21.69 4.59
N GLU A 169 -7.35 -22.18 5.83
CA GLU A 169 -8.63 -22.62 6.39
C GLU A 169 -9.55 -21.42 6.62
N GLU A 170 -10.87 -21.61 6.52
CA GLU A 170 -11.84 -20.53 6.78
C GLU A 170 -11.66 -19.87 8.16
N ALA A 171 -11.11 -20.59 9.14
CA ALA A 171 -10.83 -20.10 10.49
C ALA A 171 -9.68 -19.08 10.55
N ASP A 172 -8.79 -19.06 9.57
CA ASP A 172 -7.64 -18.13 9.52
C ASP A 172 -7.99 -16.79 8.87
N TRP A 173 -9.16 -16.71 8.23
CA TRP A 173 -9.67 -15.47 7.64
C TRP A 173 -10.27 -14.55 8.69
N GLN A 174 -9.90 -13.29 8.59
CA GLN A 174 -10.46 -12.21 9.37
C GLN A 174 -11.35 -11.34 8.50
N HIS A 175 -12.37 -10.76 9.12
CA HIS A 175 -13.35 -9.91 8.47
C HIS A 175 -13.49 -8.61 9.24
N SER A 176 -13.57 -7.48 8.53
CA SER A 176 -13.80 -6.17 9.14
C SER A 176 -14.71 -5.31 8.26
N ASP A 177 -15.63 -4.59 8.89
CA ASP A 177 -16.51 -3.61 8.25
C ASP A 177 -15.97 -2.20 8.56
N MET A 178 -15.37 -1.53 7.58
CA MET A 178 -14.80 -0.19 7.77
C MET A 178 -15.14 0.76 6.63
N SER A 179 -15.76 1.89 6.97
CA SER A 179 -16.20 2.92 6.02
C SER A 179 -17.09 2.37 4.89
N GLY A 180 -17.89 1.33 5.18
CA GLY A 180 -18.76 0.67 4.19
C GLY A 180 -18.09 -0.39 3.31
N LEU A 181 -16.81 -0.70 3.55
CA LEU A 181 -16.10 -1.81 2.89
C LEU A 181 -16.09 -3.03 3.82
N ARG A 182 -16.53 -4.18 3.30
CA ARG A 182 -16.30 -5.50 3.90
C ARG A 182 -14.94 -6.00 3.45
N LEU A 183 -13.99 -6.04 4.38
CA LEU A 183 -12.65 -6.54 4.12
C LEU A 183 -12.58 -8.00 4.55
N ARG A 184 -12.00 -8.84 3.69
CA ARG A 184 -11.60 -10.21 4.00
C ARG A 184 -10.09 -10.31 3.80
N PHE A 185 -9.37 -10.68 4.85
CA PHE A 185 -7.91 -10.68 4.87
C PHE A 185 -7.36 -11.72 5.84
N ALA A 186 -6.07 -12.02 5.73
CA ALA A 186 -5.38 -12.90 6.68
C ALA A 186 -3.94 -12.42 6.93
N PRO A 187 -3.37 -12.75 8.10
CA PRO A 187 -1.97 -12.46 8.39
C PRO A 187 -1.03 -13.37 7.59
N LEU A 188 0.04 -12.77 7.05
CA LEU A 188 1.14 -13.48 6.41
C LEU A 188 2.37 -13.47 7.32
N ARG A 189 2.97 -14.65 7.48
CA ARG A 189 4.21 -14.84 8.24
C ARG A 189 5.42 -14.64 7.36
#